data_AF-A0A2N5C5E0-F1
#
_entry.id   AF-A0A2N5C5E0-F1
#
_cell.length_a   1.000
_cell.length_b   1.000
_cell.length_c   1.000
_cell.angle_alpha   90.00
_cell.angle_beta   90.00
_cell.angle_gamma   90.00
#
_symmetry.space_group_name_H-M   'P 1'
#
loop_
_entity.id
_entity.type
_entity.pdbx_description
1 polymer ?
#
loop_
_entity_poly.entity_id
_entity_poly.type
_entity_poly.pdbx_seq_one_letter_code
_entity_poly.pdbx_strand_id
1 'polypeptide(L)'
;MGAYLVSNRDVRREVDLRILVCFFNYTRNQLIEVTVDDGTVSKIRVGESFQHPEAPIEMAQAIGLARAHPKIRGCVAHLEAHAILSVPMDASAPSYRHRCLLVIFTELNDPHREVPAKFSALVDLCDQTVVAFGECACCDEKDDRSHASHHD
;
A
#
# COMPACT_ATOMS: atom_id res chain seq x y z
N MET A 1 10.22 12.45 2.66
CA MET A 1 9.79 12.70 1.27
C MET A 1 10.76 11.98 0.35
N GLY A 2 10.29 11.04 -0.46
CA GLY A 2 11.12 10.32 -1.43
C GLY A 2 10.48 10.43 -2.81
N ALA A 3 11.18 11.06 -3.76
CA ALA A 3 10.84 11.00 -5.17
C ALA A 3 11.64 9.83 -5.79
N TYR A 4 11.02 9.04 -6.66
CA TYR A 4 11.69 7.95 -7.37
C TYR A 4 11.60 8.17 -8.89
N LEU A 5 12.73 8.00 -9.57
CA LEU A 5 12.85 8.14 -11.02
C LEU A 5 12.28 6.89 -11.69
N VAL A 6 11.16 7.02 -12.39
CA VAL A 6 10.46 5.88 -13.05
C VAL A 6 11.13 5.48 -14.36
N SER A 7 11.80 6.40 -15.07
CA SER A 7 12.63 6.07 -16.22
C SER A 7 13.60 7.21 -16.53
N ASN A 8 14.79 6.86 -17.03
CA ASN A 8 15.70 7.80 -17.67
C ASN A 8 15.88 7.36 -19.12
N ARG A 9 15.62 8.25 -20.07
CA ARG A 9 15.97 8.04 -21.49
C ARG A 9 17.05 9.05 -21.82
N ASP A 10 18.22 8.57 -22.25
CA ASP A 10 19.28 9.42 -22.79
C ASP A 10 18.77 10.11 -24.06
N VAL A 11 18.27 11.34 -23.93
CA VAL A 11 17.81 12.11 -25.08
C VAL A 11 18.97 12.95 -25.61
N ARG A 12 19.54 12.54 -26.75
CA ARG A 12 20.71 13.17 -27.39
C ARG A 12 20.39 14.42 -28.22
N ARG A 13 19.44 15.26 -27.81
CA ARG A 13 19.13 16.57 -28.44
C ARG A 13 18.69 17.57 -27.37
N GLU A 14 18.78 18.87 -27.64
CA GLU A 14 18.01 19.90 -26.90
C GLU A 14 16.55 19.45 -26.92
N VAL A 15 16.11 18.90 -25.79
CA VAL A 15 14.76 18.41 -25.61
C VAL A 15 14.24 19.12 -24.39
N ASP A 16 13.15 19.85 -24.57
CA ASP A 16 12.37 20.45 -23.50
C ASP A 16 12.09 19.35 -22.47
N LEU A 17 12.83 19.37 -21.36
CA LEU A 17 12.78 18.33 -20.35
C LEU A 17 11.55 18.61 -19.50
N ARG A 18 10.50 17.84 -19.72
CA ARG A 18 9.28 17.87 -18.90
C ARG A 18 9.28 16.76 -17.86
N ILE A 19 9.24 17.15 -16.59
CA ILE A 19 9.15 16.25 -15.44
C ILE A 19 7.82 16.50 -14.72
N LEU A 20 7.11 15.43 -14.36
CA LEU A 20 5.97 15.50 -13.46
C LEU A 20 6.37 14.91 -12.10
N VAL A 21 6.29 15.72 -11.06
CA VAL A 21 6.57 15.31 -9.68
C VAL A 21 5.26 15.31 -8.89
N CYS A 22 4.94 14.18 -8.27
CA CYS A 22 3.76 14.03 -7.43
C CYS A 22 4.18 14.00 -5.96
N PHE A 23 3.57 14.86 -5.16
CA PHE A 23 3.72 14.89 -3.70
C PHE A 23 2.38 14.65 -3.04
N PHE A 24 2.40 13.92 -1.94
CA PHE A 24 1.21 13.78 -1.11
C PHE A 24 1.33 14.61 0.16
N ASN A 25 0.29 15.38 0.45
CA ASN A 25 0.13 16.09 1.71
C ASN A 25 -0.87 15.32 2.59
N TYR A 26 -0.34 14.51 3.52
CA TYR A 26 -1.13 13.69 4.44
C TYR A 26 -1.99 14.54 5.39
N THR A 27 -1.51 15.71 5.82
CA THR A 27 -2.25 16.59 6.74
C THR A 27 -3.49 17.20 6.09
N ARG A 28 -3.44 17.47 4.78
CA ARG A 28 -4.55 18.07 4.04
C ARG A 28 -5.29 17.09 3.15
N ASN A 29 -4.88 15.82 3.14
CA ASN A 29 -5.38 14.79 2.25
C ASN A 29 -5.40 15.25 0.77
N GLN A 30 -4.25 15.71 0.27
CA GLN A 30 -4.12 16.33 -1.06
C GLN A 30 -2.98 15.73 -1.87
N LEU A 31 -3.24 15.47 -3.15
CA LEU A 31 -2.21 15.23 -4.15
C LEU A 31 -1.76 16.57 -4.73
N ILE A 32 -0.46 16.78 -4.83
CA ILE A 32 0.16 17.95 -5.44
C ILE A 32 0.99 17.48 -6.62
N GLU A 33 0.58 17.86 -7.83
CA GLU A 33 1.30 17.59 -9.07
C GLU A 33 2.09 18.84 -9.45
N VAL A 34 3.40 18.71 -9.62
CA VAL A 34 4.30 19.78 -10.06
C VAL A 34 4.88 19.40 -11.41
N THR A 35 4.58 20.19 -12.44
CA THR A 35 5.24 20.09 -13.74
C THR A 35 6.46 21.00 -13.74
N VAL A 36 7.61 20.43 -14.10
CA VAL A 36 8.88 21.13 -14.27
C VAL A 36 9.26 21.04 -15.73
N ASP A 37 9.40 22.18 -16.39
CA ASP A 37 9.89 22.32 -17.76
C ASP A 37 11.24 23.04 -17.72
N ASP A 38 12.28 22.40 -18.25
CA ASP A 38 13.64 22.93 -18.37
C ASP A 38 14.23 23.46 -17.05
N GLY A 39 13.97 22.72 -15.97
CA GLY A 39 14.44 23.06 -14.62
C GLY A 39 13.61 24.11 -13.90
N THR A 40 12.56 24.63 -14.53
CA THR A 40 11.62 25.61 -13.94
C THR A 40 10.26 25.00 -13.69
N VAL A 41 9.65 25.31 -12.55
CA VAL A 41 8.26 24.91 -12.27
C VAL A 41 7.34 25.67 -13.24
N SER A 42 6.69 24.95 -14.14
CA SER A 42 5.76 25.52 -15.12
C SER A 42 4.31 25.42 -14.67
N LYS A 43 3.97 24.44 -13.83
CA LYS A 43 2.59 24.22 -13.35
C LYS A 43 2.55 23.53 -11.99
N ILE A 44 1.59 23.92 -11.17
CA ILE A 44 1.20 23.21 -9.94
C ILE A 44 -0.29 22.92 -10.00
N ARG A 45 -0.70 21.67 -9.74
CA ARG A 45 -2.10 21.28 -9.56
C ARG A 45 -2.28 20.64 -8.21
N VAL A 46 -3.38 20.97 -7.54
CA VAL A 46 -3.83 20.28 -6.35
C VAL A 46 -5.01 19.43 -6.75
N GLY A 47 -4.93 18.13 -6.47
CA GLY A 47 -5.93 17.13 -6.81
C GLY A 47 -6.33 16.30 -5.60
N GLU A 48 -7.21 15.35 -5.85
CA GLU A 48 -7.71 14.44 -4.83
C GLU A 48 -6.68 13.36 -4.51
N SER A 49 -6.69 12.91 -3.26
CA SER A 49 -5.62 12.14 -2.66
C SER A 49 -5.38 10.74 -3.21
N PHE A 50 -6.44 10.11 -3.68
CA PHE A 50 -6.46 8.69 -4.03
C PHE A 50 -6.03 8.39 -5.46
N GLN A 51 -5.65 9.41 -6.24
CA GLN A 51 -5.41 9.24 -7.68
C GLN A 51 -4.02 8.72 -8.07
N HIS A 52 -3.11 8.53 -7.11
CA HIS A 52 -1.73 8.14 -7.41
C HIS A 52 -1.34 6.82 -6.72
N PRO A 53 -0.45 6.01 -7.35
CA PRO A 53 0.08 4.79 -6.76
C PRO A 53 0.72 5.04 -5.40
N GLU A 54 0.72 4.01 -4.56
CA GLU A 54 1.50 3.96 -3.33
C GLU A 54 3.01 4.04 -3.61
N ALA A 55 3.71 4.80 -2.78
CA ALA A 55 5.16 4.85 -2.78
C ALA A 55 5.73 3.81 -1.79
N PRO A 56 6.94 3.27 -2.03
CA PRO A 56 7.57 2.31 -1.11
C PRO A 56 7.69 2.82 0.34
N ILE A 57 7.88 4.14 0.51
CA ILE A 57 7.94 4.76 1.84
C ILE A 57 6.59 4.69 2.58
N GLU A 58 5.47 4.81 1.86
CA GLU A 58 4.12 4.71 2.41
C GLU A 58 3.81 3.29 2.81
N MET A 59 4.19 2.33 1.96
CA MET A 59 4.08 0.90 2.26
C MET A 59 4.84 0.56 3.54
N ALA A 60 6.11 0.99 3.65
CA ALA A 60 6.93 0.76 4.83
C ALA A 60 6.33 1.41 6.10
N GLN A 61 5.81 2.64 5.98
CA GLN A 61 5.17 3.35 7.08
C GLN A 61 3.89 2.64 7.56
N ALA A 62 3.02 2.23 6.62
CA ALA A 62 1.79 1.51 6.96
C ALA A 62 2.10 0.17 7.64
N ILE A 63 3.06 -0.60 7.11
CA ILE A 63 3.52 -1.85 7.72
C ILE A 63 4.05 -1.59 9.13
N GLY A 64 4.84 -0.53 9.33
CA GLY A 64 5.35 -0.14 10.64
C GLY A 64 4.23 0.14 11.65
N LEU A 65 3.22 0.93 11.26
CA LEU A 65 2.06 1.24 12.10
C LEU A 65 1.25 -0.02 12.44
N ALA A 66 0.99 -0.88 11.46
CA ALA A 66 0.27 -2.13 11.65
C ALA A 66 1.03 -3.08 12.61
N ARG A 67 2.35 -3.23 12.44
CA ARG A 67 3.20 -4.04 13.34
C ARG A 67 3.27 -3.49 14.75
N ALA A 68 3.25 -2.17 14.91
CA ALA A 68 3.28 -1.53 16.23
C ALA A 68 1.93 -1.61 16.96
N HIS A 69 0.85 -1.98 16.26
CA HIS A 69 -0.50 -1.95 16.83
C HIS A 69 -0.64 -2.89 18.05
N PRO A 70 -1.01 -2.39 19.24
CA PRO A 70 -0.92 -3.14 20.50
C PRO A 70 -1.66 -4.48 20.52
N LYS A 71 -2.78 -4.58 19.78
CA LYS A 71 -3.63 -5.77 19.77
C LYS A 71 -3.13 -6.90 18.87
N ILE A 72 -2.28 -6.61 17.88
CA ILE A 72 -1.80 -7.62 16.91
C ILE A 72 -0.29 -7.76 16.85
N ARG A 73 0.48 -6.84 17.44
CA ARG A 73 1.95 -6.80 17.37
C ARG A 73 2.63 -8.14 17.68
N GLY A 74 2.09 -8.90 18.64
CA GLY A 74 2.63 -10.23 19.00
C GLY A 74 2.34 -11.29 17.94
N CYS A 75 1.16 -11.24 17.32
CA CYS A 75 0.72 -12.21 16.32
C CYS A 75 1.46 -12.02 14.99
N VAL A 76 1.78 -10.77 14.63
CA VAL A 76 2.34 -10.45 13.30
C VAL A 76 3.86 -10.28 13.28
N ALA A 77 4.53 -10.32 14.43
CA ALA A 77 5.96 -9.99 14.55
C ALA A 77 6.87 -10.81 13.62
N HIS A 78 6.53 -12.08 13.39
CA HIS A 78 7.32 -13.04 12.61
C HIS A 78 6.76 -13.27 11.19
N LEU A 79 5.67 -12.60 10.82
CA LEU A 79 5.04 -12.74 9.51
C LEU A 79 5.70 -11.80 8.50
N GLU A 80 5.64 -12.15 7.22
CA GLU A 80 5.92 -11.22 6.13
C GLU A 80 4.76 -10.22 6.02
N ALA A 81 5.02 -9.03 5.47
CA ALA A 81 4.01 -7.99 5.35
C ALA A 81 4.09 -7.29 4.00
N HIS A 82 2.94 -7.13 3.37
CA HIS A 82 2.76 -6.39 2.13
C HIS A 82 1.70 -5.31 2.35
N ALA A 83 1.81 -4.21 1.62
CA ALA A 83 0.84 -3.12 1.71
C ALA A 83 0.37 -2.73 0.32
N ILE A 84 -0.93 -2.52 0.17
CA ILE A 84 -1.56 -2.10 -1.07
C ILE A 84 -2.47 -0.91 -0.81
N LEU A 85 -2.55 0.03 -1.75
CA LEU A 85 -3.48 1.15 -1.67
C LEU A 85 -4.93 0.66 -1.57
N SER A 86 -5.65 1.11 -0.55
CA SER A 86 -7.05 0.77 -0.31
C SER A 86 -7.79 1.99 0.21
N VAL A 87 -8.56 2.64 -0.65
CA VAL A 87 -9.19 3.93 -0.36
C VAL A 87 -10.64 3.70 0.05
N PRO A 88 -11.03 4.03 1.29
CA PRO A 88 -12.41 3.87 1.74
C PRO A 88 -13.35 4.82 0.99
N MET A 89 -14.42 4.26 0.39
CA MET A 89 -15.41 5.02 -0.39
C MET A 89 -16.78 5.13 0.29
N ASP A 90 -16.91 4.60 1.51
CA ASP A 90 -18.09 4.80 2.35
C ASP A 90 -18.02 6.18 3.03
N ALA A 91 -18.96 7.06 2.70
CA ALA A 91 -19.03 8.43 3.23
C ALA A 91 -19.31 8.48 4.75
N SER A 92 -19.76 7.38 5.36
CA SER A 92 -19.94 7.28 6.80
C SER A 92 -18.66 6.89 7.55
N ALA A 93 -17.65 6.36 6.84
CA ALA A 93 -16.39 5.97 7.45
C ALA A 93 -15.56 7.22 7.81
N PRO A 94 -14.94 7.28 9.00
CA PRO A 94 -14.04 8.38 9.36
C PRO A 94 -12.89 8.60 8.36
N SER A 95 -12.42 7.51 7.74
CA SER A 95 -11.35 7.49 6.74
C SER A 95 -11.86 7.66 5.30
N TYR A 96 -13.07 8.21 5.09
CA TYR A 96 -13.65 8.41 3.76
C TYR A 96 -12.69 9.22 2.87
N ARG A 97 -12.28 8.63 1.75
CA ARG A 97 -11.34 9.20 0.77
C ARG A 97 -9.98 9.58 1.37
N HIS A 98 -9.64 9.07 2.55
CA HIS A 98 -8.29 9.18 3.07
C HIS A 98 -7.34 8.23 2.33
N ARG A 99 -6.05 8.54 2.40
CA ARG A 99 -5.03 7.68 1.83
C ARG A 99 -4.71 6.56 2.80
N CYS A 100 -5.44 5.46 2.66
CA CYS A 100 -5.25 4.27 3.48
C CYS A 100 -4.54 3.16 2.70
N LEU A 101 -3.70 2.37 3.38
CA LEU A 101 -3.13 1.14 2.85
C LEU A 101 -3.69 -0.06 3.60
N LEU A 102 -4.09 -1.09 2.87
CA LEU A 102 -4.36 -2.40 3.42
C LEU A 102 -3.03 -3.15 3.57
N VAL A 103 -2.65 -3.43 4.81
CA VAL A 103 -1.50 -4.27 5.16
C VAL A 103 -1.99 -5.69 5.32
N ILE A 104 -1.35 -6.62 4.61
CA ILE A 104 -1.63 -8.05 4.65
C ILE A 104 -0.40 -8.75 5.21
N PHE A 105 -0.62 -9.62 6.20
CA PHE A 105 0.43 -10.43 6.81
C PHE A 105 0.28 -11.89 6.41
N THR A 106 1.37 -12.49 5.96
CA THR A 106 1.43 -13.87 5.48
C THR A 106 2.58 -14.62 6.16
N GLU A 107 2.58 -15.95 6.08
CA GLU A 107 3.77 -16.72 6.46
C GLU A 107 4.96 -16.28 5.59
N LEU A 108 6.18 -16.33 6.16
CA LEU A 108 7.43 -16.10 5.43
C LEU A 108 7.48 -17.03 4.23
N ASN A 109 7.56 -16.48 3.02
CA ASN A 109 7.26 -17.27 1.84
C ASN A 109 8.40 -17.41 0.84
N ASP A 110 8.37 -18.57 0.17
CA ASP A 110 8.98 -18.80 -1.13
C ASP A 110 8.33 -17.83 -2.14
N PRO A 111 9.11 -17.05 -2.91
CA PRO A 111 8.58 -16.04 -3.84
C PRO A 111 7.69 -16.61 -4.96
N HIS A 112 7.63 -17.93 -5.14
CA HIS A 112 6.83 -18.58 -6.18
C HIS A 112 5.50 -19.18 -5.70
N ARG A 113 5.18 -19.07 -4.41
CA ARG A 113 3.97 -19.67 -3.84
C ARG A 113 2.95 -18.60 -3.49
N GLU A 114 1.68 -18.82 -3.82
CA GLU A 114 0.59 -18.03 -3.22
C GLU A 114 0.32 -18.55 -1.80
N VAL A 115 0.33 -17.65 -0.82
CA VAL A 115 0.01 -17.98 0.58
C VAL A 115 -1.19 -17.19 1.06
N PRO A 116 -2.06 -17.81 1.86
CA PRO A 116 -3.21 -17.12 2.41
C PRO A 116 -2.78 -16.04 3.42
N ALA A 117 -3.54 -14.95 3.44
CA ALA A 117 -3.43 -13.94 4.49
C ALA A 117 -3.76 -14.58 5.85
N LYS A 118 -2.96 -14.27 6.87
CA LYS A 118 -3.19 -14.66 8.27
C LYS A 118 -3.79 -13.51 9.06
N PHE A 119 -3.29 -12.30 8.83
CA PHE A 119 -3.83 -11.09 9.44
C PHE A 119 -3.89 -9.98 8.41
N SER A 120 -4.76 -9.00 8.66
CA SER A 120 -4.81 -7.77 7.89
C SER A 120 -5.04 -6.58 8.80
N ALA A 121 -4.61 -5.41 8.32
CA ALA A 121 -4.86 -4.13 8.96
C ALA A 121 -5.05 -3.03 7.90
N LEU A 122 -6.12 -2.25 8.03
CA LEU A 122 -6.30 -1.02 7.25
C LEU A 122 -5.67 0.14 8.02
N VAL A 123 -4.70 0.80 7.41
CA VAL A 123 -3.94 1.89 8.02
C VAL A 123 -4.23 3.20 7.30
N ASP A 124 -4.64 4.22 8.02
CA ASP A 124 -4.82 5.58 7.52
C ASP A 124 -3.54 6.39 7.70
N LEU A 125 -2.93 6.81 6.58
CA LEU A 125 -1.71 7.61 6.60
C LEU A 125 -1.96 9.11 6.80
N CYS A 126 -3.18 9.59 6.58
CA CYS A 126 -3.55 10.97 6.92
C CYS A 126 -3.54 11.14 8.44
N ASP A 127 -4.17 10.19 9.16
CA ASP A 127 -4.30 10.25 10.62
C ASP A 127 -3.21 9.49 11.37
N GLN A 128 -2.35 8.74 10.68
CA GLN A 128 -1.29 7.90 11.28
C GLN A 128 -1.86 6.83 12.24
N THR A 129 -2.99 6.21 11.88
CA THR A 129 -3.69 5.25 12.74
C THR A 129 -4.07 3.96 12.03
N VAL A 130 -4.24 2.89 12.81
CA VAL A 130 -4.87 1.66 12.32
C VAL A 130 -6.38 1.79 12.50
N VAL A 131 -7.12 1.79 11.38
CA VAL A 131 -8.57 1.97 11.33
C VAL A 131 -9.31 0.67 11.62
N ALA A 132 -8.80 -0.43 11.07
CA ALA A 132 -9.35 -1.77 11.24
C ALA A 132 -8.23 -2.81 11.23
N PHE A 133 -8.43 -3.92 11.90
CA PHE A 133 -7.54 -5.08 11.83
C PHE A 133 -8.32 -6.35 12.15
N GLY A 134 -7.83 -7.49 11.67
CA GLY A 134 -8.46 -8.79 11.94
C GLY A 134 -7.57 -9.95 11.53
N GLU A 135 -7.87 -11.11 12.12
CA GLU A 135 -7.39 -12.40 11.63
C GLU A 135 -8.16 -12.76 10.36
N CYS A 136 -7.46 -13.33 9.38
CA CYS A 136 -8.03 -13.75 8.11
C CYS A 136 -8.36 -15.25 8.19
N ALA A 137 -9.65 -15.60 8.10
CA ALA A 137 -10.13 -16.97 8.29
C ALA A 137 -9.90 -17.91 7.09
N CYS A 138 -9.03 -17.57 6.14
CA CYS A 138 -8.91 -18.26 4.86
C CYS A 138 -8.20 -19.64 4.93
N CYS A 139 -8.15 -20.29 6.10
CA CYS A 139 -7.37 -21.51 6.31
C CYS A 139 -8.03 -22.52 7.28
N ASP A 140 -9.31 -22.84 7.12
CA ASP A 140 -9.89 -23.99 7.83
C ASP A 140 -10.72 -24.91 6.92
N GLU A 141 -10.56 -24.82 5.60
CA GLU A 141 -10.95 -25.93 4.72
C GLU A 141 -9.82 -26.95 4.72
N LYS A 142 -9.91 -27.90 5.66
CA LYS A 142 -9.18 -29.17 5.59
C LYS A 142 -9.34 -29.73 4.18
N ASP A 143 -8.20 -29.94 3.51
CA ASP A 143 -8.12 -30.74 2.28
C ASP A 143 -8.52 -32.18 2.66
N ASP A 144 -9.83 -32.45 2.67
CA ASP A 144 -10.46 -33.72 2.99
C ASP A 144 -10.30 -34.70 1.81
N ARG A 145 -9.06 -34.81 1.32
CA ARG A 145 -8.63 -35.86 0.38
C ARG A 145 -7.79 -36.89 1.11
N SER A 146 -8.30 -37.35 2.25
CA SER A 146 -7.92 -38.65 2.80
C SER A 146 -8.55 -39.77 1.96
N HIS A 147 -7.68 -40.56 1.34
CA HIS A 147 -7.82 -41.99 1.10
C HIS A 147 -9.16 -42.51 0.56
N ALA A 148 -9.19 -42.79 -0.74
CA ALA A 148 -9.86 -43.97 -1.26
C ALA A 148 -8.89 -44.75 -2.17
N SER A 149 -8.01 -45.52 -1.54
CA SER A 149 -7.36 -46.67 -2.18
C SER A 149 -8.31 -47.87 -2.09
N HIS A 150 -8.50 -48.53 -3.24
CA HIS A 150 -9.05 -49.89 -3.47
C HIS A 150 -10.53 -50.18 -3.17
N HIS A 151 -11.30 -50.57 -4.21
CA HIS A 151 -11.56 -51.99 -4.49
C HIS A 151 -12.15 -52.21 -5.90
N ASP A 152 -11.57 -53.22 -6.57
CA ASP A 152 -12.02 -54.09 -7.67
C ASP A 152 -12.61 -53.53 -8.97
#